data_AF-L8EFH1-F1
#
_entry.id   AF-L8EFH1-F1
#
_cell.length_a   1.000
_cell.length_b   1.000
_cell.length_c   1.000
_cell.angle_alpha   90.00
_cell.angle_beta   90.00
_cell.angle_gamma   90.00
#
_symmetry.space_group_name_H-M   'P 1'
#
loop_
_entity.id
_entity.type
_entity.pdbx_description
1 polymer ?
#
loop_
_entity_poly.entity_id
_entity_poly.type
_entity_poly.pdbx_seq_one_letter_code
_entity_poly.pdbx_strand_id
1 'polypeptide(L)'
;MRAQFVLSEIGVGLRRNLTMTFAVIVSVALSLGLFGASLLMRDQVSTMKGYWYDKVNVSIFFCNKNDSETGAHCAKGPATQQQKDDIKAELDRLPIVQNVQHESSDQAYKHYKEQFGDTPIAGLVTPDQMPESFRVKLKDPTKYEVIKSAFSERPGVQEVQDQRDTVEPLFNLLNGMNIAALVVMALMLLVALMLIVNTVRVSAFSRRRETGIMRLVGASSFYIQMPFILEAAIAGLLGAVFACVLIVGGKWVLINNWLAARIQVIQFIGWDSVVAVLPLVLLIGLLMPALAAFFALRKYLKV
;
A
#
# COMPACT_ATOMS: atom_id res chain seq x y z
N MET A 1 -12.92 -45.77 -5.09
CA MET A 1 -12.22 -46.04 -6.37
C MET A 1 -12.27 -44.91 -7.42
N ARG A 2 -12.95 -43.77 -7.22
CA ARG A 2 -13.06 -42.72 -8.28
C ARG A 2 -12.01 -41.58 -8.19
N ALA A 3 -11.44 -41.30 -7.02
CA ALA A 3 -10.51 -40.17 -6.84
C ALA A 3 -9.14 -40.38 -7.49
N GLN A 4 -8.56 -41.59 -7.38
CA GLN A 4 -7.28 -41.93 -8.03
C GLN A 4 -7.37 -41.85 -9.56
N PHE A 5 -8.50 -42.26 -10.14
CA PHE A 5 -8.73 -42.17 -11.57
C PHE A 5 -8.73 -40.70 -12.03
N VAL A 6 -9.52 -39.85 -11.38
CA VAL A 6 -9.57 -38.40 -11.67
C VAL A 6 -8.19 -37.74 -11.50
N LEU A 7 -7.46 -38.04 -10.43
CA LEU A 7 -6.11 -37.51 -10.20
C LEU A 7 -5.09 -37.96 -11.25
N SER A 8 -5.15 -39.24 -11.67
CA SER A 8 -4.27 -39.75 -12.72
C SER A 8 -4.55 -39.10 -14.08
N GLU A 9 -5.82 -38.82 -14.35
CA GLU A 9 -6.29 -38.25 -15.60
C GLU A 9 -5.97 -36.74 -15.71
N ILE A 10 -5.94 -36.05 -14.56
CA ILE A 10 -5.42 -34.68 -14.41
C ILE A 10 -3.91 -34.64 -14.69
N GLY A 11 -3.14 -35.56 -14.08
CA GLY A 11 -1.68 -35.59 -14.26
C GLY A 11 -1.27 -35.81 -15.72
N VAL A 12 -1.99 -36.67 -16.44
CA VAL A 12 -1.80 -36.90 -17.88
C VAL A 12 -2.20 -35.66 -18.70
N GLY A 13 -3.28 -34.98 -18.32
CA GLY A 13 -3.73 -33.72 -18.96
C GLY A 13 -2.70 -32.60 -18.84
N LEU A 14 -2.19 -32.36 -17.63
CA LEU A 14 -1.12 -31.39 -17.35
C LEU A 14 0.15 -31.68 -18.16
N ARG A 15 0.58 -32.96 -18.22
CA ARG A 15 1.81 -33.34 -18.92
C ARG A 15 1.71 -33.17 -20.43
N ARG A 16 0.52 -33.38 -21.00
CA ARG A 16 0.30 -33.28 -22.45
C ARG A 16 0.24 -31.83 -22.95
N ASN A 17 -0.15 -30.87 -22.09
CA ASN A 17 -0.20 -29.43 -22.39
C ASN A 17 0.74 -28.63 -21.47
N LEU A 18 1.97 -29.14 -21.27
CA LEU A 18 2.93 -28.61 -20.30
C LEU A 18 3.28 -27.13 -20.52
N THR A 19 3.50 -26.71 -21.77
CA THR A 19 3.88 -25.33 -22.10
C THR A 19 2.77 -24.32 -21.76
N MET A 20 1.53 -24.65 -22.12
CA MET A 20 0.36 -23.81 -21.84
C MET A 20 0.06 -23.76 -20.34
N THR A 21 0.17 -24.89 -19.66
CA THR A 21 -0.06 -24.96 -18.21
C THR A 21 1.00 -24.19 -17.44
N PHE A 22 2.27 -24.29 -17.87
CA PHE A 22 3.36 -23.49 -17.33
C PHE A 22 3.13 -21.99 -17.53
N ALA A 23 2.69 -21.56 -18.72
CA ALA A 23 2.34 -20.17 -18.98
C ALA A 23 1.23 -19.67 -18.04
N VAL A 24 0.18 -20.48 -17.82
CA VAL A 24 -0.88 -20.15 -16.84
C VAL A 24 -0.33 -20.03 -15.42
N ILE A 25 0.50 -20.99 -14.97
CA ILE A 25 1.12 -20.96 -13.64
C ILE A 25 1.93 -19.68 -13.44
N VAL A 26 2.77 -19.30 -14.40
CA VAL A 26 3.60 -18.10 -14.32
C VAL A 26 2.75 -16.84 -14.32
N SER A 27 1.76 -16.71 -15.20
CA SER A 27 0.88 -15.54 -15.23
C SER A 27 0.05 -15.38 -13.96
N VAL A 28 -0.45 -16.49 -13.39
CA VAL A 28 -1.14 -16.48 -12.10
C VAL A 28 -0.17 -16.12 -10.96
N ALA A 29 1.05 -16.67 -10.96
CA ALA A 29 2.05 -16.34 -9.95
C ALA A 29 2.42 -14.85 -9.96
N LEU A 30 2.62 -14.26 -11.14
CA LEU A 30 2.95 -12.84 -11.27
C LEU A 30 1.79 -11.93 -10.86
N SER A 31 0.57 -12.24 -11.30
CA SER A 31 -0.62 -11.44 -10.92
C SER A 31 -0.89 -11.49 -9.41
N LEU A 32 -0.87 -12.68 -8.81
CA LEU A 32 -1.07 -12.84 -7.36
C LEU A 32 0.10 -12.30 -6.54
N GLY A 33 1.33 -12.41 -7.04
CA GLY A 33 2.50 -11.82 -6.43
C GLY A 33 2.41 -10.29 -6.37
N LEU A 34 2.01 -9.66 -7.48
CA LEU A 34 1.75 -8.21 -7.52
C LEU A 34 0.59 -7.80 -6.60
N PHE A 35 -0.48 -8.60 -6.54
CA PHE A 35 -1.60 -8.36 -5.63
C PHE A 35 -1.15 -8.41 -4.16
N GLY A 36 -0.45 -9.47 -3.75
CA GLY A 36 0.07 -9.60 -2.39
C GLY A 36 1.09 -8.52 -2.03
N ALA A 37 2.00 -8.19 -2.96
CA ALA A 37 2.96 -7.10 -2.77
C ALA A 37 2.26 -5.73 -2.64
N SER A 38 1.23 -5.47 -3.43
CA SER A 38 0.44 -4.24 -3.34
C SER A 38 -0.29 -4.12 -1.99
N LEU A 39 -0.87 -5.21 -1.48
CA LEU A 39 -1.48 -5.23 -0.15
C LEU A 39 -0.45 -4.91 0.94
N LEU A 40 0.69 -5.59 0.93
CA LEU A 40 1.77 -5.35 1.91
C LEU A 40 2.34 -3.93 1.82
N MET A 41 2.50 -3.40 0.62
CA MET A 41 2.99 -2.04 0.41
C MET A 41 1.99 -1.01 0.95
N ARG A 42 0.69 -1.21 0.75
CA ARG A 42 -0.36 -0.35 1.31
C ARG A 42 -0.33 -0.37 2.84
N ASP A 43 -0.15 -1.55 3.41
CA ASP A 43 -0.06 -1.77 4.85
C ASP A 43 1.20 -1.10 5.44
N GLN A 44 2.34 -1.19 4.73
CA GLN A 44 3.58 -0.49 5.09
C GLN A 44 3.41 1.04 5.03
N VAL A 45 2.77 1.58 3.99
CA VAL A 45 2.49 3.01 3.86
C VAL A 45 1.57 3.47 4.99
N SER A 46 0.54 2.70 5.33
CA SER A 46 -0.37 3.01 6.44
C SER A 46 0.34 3.04 7.79
N THR A 47 1.20 2.04 8.05
CA THR A 47 2.01 1.96 9.28
C THR A 47 2.98 3.14 9.38
N MET A 48 3.65 3.47 8.27
CA MET A 48 4.58 4.59 8.21
C MET A 48 3.87 5.94 8.41
N LYS A 49 2.69 6.13 7.81
CA LYS A 49 1.84 7.29 8.08
C LYS A 49 1.44 7.38 9.55
N GLY A 50 0.99 6.29 10.16
CA GLY A 50 0.61 6.27 11.58
C GLY A 50 1.74 6.66 12.53
N TYR A 51 2.93 6.08 12.33
CA TYR A 51 4.11 6.40 13.15
C TYR A 51 4.55 7.86 13.01
N TRP A 52 4.56 8.39 11.79
CA TRP A 52 4.92 9.79 11.56
C TRP A 52 3.84 10.75 12.06
N TYR A 53 2.55 10.47 11.78
CA TYR A 53 1.45 11.36 12.15
C TYR A 53 1.25 11.48 13.66
N ASP A 54 1.62 10.47 14.47
CA ASP A 54 1.57 10.58 15.93
C ASP A 54 2.68 11.50 16.51
N LYS A 55 3.76 11.70 15.75
CA LYS A 55 4.89 12.57 16.14
C LYS A 55 4.84 13.97 15.56
N VAL A 56 3.99 14.20 14.56
CA VAL A 56 3.86 15.51 13.92
C VAL A 56 2.98 16.43 14.76
N ASN A 57 3.49 17.63 15.01
CA ASN A 57 2.73 18.76 15.54
C ASN A 57 2.48 19.77 14.42
N VAL A 58 1.36 20.47 14.50
CA VAL A 58 1.14 21.68 13.71
C VAL A 58 1.90 22.81 14.40
N SER A 59 2.85 23.43 13.70
CA SER A 59 3.62 24.55 14.24
C SER A 59 3.02 25.86 13.75
N ILE A 60 2.58 26.69 14.69
CA ILE A 60 2.15 28.06 14.44
C ILE A 60 3.33 28.96 14.77
N PHE A 61 4.00 29.50 13.75
CA PHE A 61 5.14 30.41 13.90
C PHE A 61 4.66 31.84 14.07
N PHE A 62 5.21 32.54 15.05
CA PHE A 62 4.92 33.93 15.33
C PHE A 62 5.93 34.86 14.66
N CYS A 63 5.46 36.04 14.25
CA CYS A 63 6.31 37.07 13.66
C CYS A 63 7.45 37.47 14.61
N ASN A 64 8.68 37.45 14.10
CA ASN A 64 9.87 37.98 14.77
C ASN A 64 10.19 39.41 14.26
N LYS A 65 11.30 39.99 14.73
CA LYS A 65 11.72 41.35 14.35
C LYS A 65 12.09 41.47 12.86
N ASN A 66 12.62 40.41 12.27
CA ASN A 66 13.10 40.34 10.88
C ASN A 66 11.98 40.03 9.89
N ASP A 67 10.85 39.48 10.34
CA ASP A 67 9.70 39.16 9.50
C ASP A 67 8.82 40.37 9.15
N SER A 68 9.12 41.52 9.76
CA SER A 68 8.40 42.79 9.54
C SER A 68 8.47 43.27 8.09
N GLU A 69 9.50 42.86 7.34
CA GLU A 69 9.74 43.26 5.94
C GLU A 69 9.22 42.23 4.92
N THR A 70 8.95 40.99 5.34
CA THR A 70 8.67 39.86 4.44
C THR A 70 7.26 39.28 4.60
N GLY A 71 6.63 39.42 5.77
CA GLY A 71 5.32 38.83 6.07
C GLY A 71 4.15 39.81 5.99
N ALA A 72 3.13 39.50 5.18
CA ALA A 72 1.90 40.31 5.05
C ALA A 72 1.18 40.52 6.41
N HIS A 73 1.24 39.52 7.30
CA HIS A 73 0.64 39.55 8.64
C HIS A 73 1.61 39.96 9.76
N CYS A 74 2.87 40.23 9.41
CA CYS A 74 3.97 40.60 10.31
C CYS A 74 4.39 42.08 10.20
N ALA A 75 3.76 42.86 9.32
CA ALA A 75 4.10 44.27 9.07
C ALA A 75 4.05 45.18 10.32
N LYS A 76 3.38 44.76 11.40
CA LYS A 76 3.29 45.49 12.67
C LYS A 76 4.42 45.17 13.66
N GLY A 77 5.40 44.37 13.24
CA GLY A 77 6.52 43.94 14.07
C GLY A 77 6.26 42.62 14.81
N PRO A 78 7.08 42.31 15.84
CA PRO A 78 7.01 41.03 16.53
C PRO A 78 5.66 40.82 17.23
N ALA A 79 5.20 39.56 17.29
CA ALA A 79 3.94 39.22 17.92
C ALA A 79 3.89 39.64 19.40
N THR A 80 2.85 40.38 19.77
CA THR A 80 2.64 40.84 21.16
C THR A 80 2.20 39.69 22.06
N GLN A 81 2.48 39.80 23.36
CA GLN A 81 2.07 38.79 24.34
C GLN A 81 0.55 38.58 24.34
N GLN A 82 -0.23 39.66 24.22
CA GLN A 82 -1.69 39.58 24.14
C GLN A 82 -2.17 38.76 22.94
N GLN A 83 -1.57 38.95 21.75
CA GLN A 83 -1.92 38.17 20.55
C GLN A 83 -1.65 36.68 20.74
N LYS A 84 -0.51 36.34 21.37
CA LYS A 84 -0.15 34.94 21.66
C LYS A 84 -1.11 34.32 22.67
N ASP A 85 -1.47 35.06 23.72
CA ASP A 85 -2.40 34.58 24.76
C ASP A 85 -3.81 34.37 24.20
N ASP A 86 -4.28 35.26 23.33
CA ASP A 86 -5.57 35.12 22.65
C ASP A 86 -5.61 33.88 21.74
N ILE A 87 -4.55 33.66 20.94
CA ILE A 87 -4.41 32.48 20.09
C ILE A 87 -4.37 31.20 20.93
N LYS A 88 -3.62 31.21 22.03
CA LYS A 88 -3.55 30.07 22.95
C LYS A 88 -4.92 29.74 23.55
N ALA A 89 -5.66 30.75 24.01
CA ALA A 89 -7.00 30.56 24.57
C ALA A 89 -8.00 30.02 23.54
N GLU A 90 -7.86 30.39 22.26
CA GLU A 90 -8.68 29.85 21.17
C GLU A 90 -8.32 28.38 20.87
N LEU A 91 -7.02 28.05 20.80
CA LEU A 91 -6.55 26.68 20.62
C LEU A 91 -7.02 25.74 21.73
N ASP A 92 -6.99 26.19 22.99
CA ASP A 92 -7.42 25.40 24.14
C ASP A 92 -8.93 25.13 24.14
N ARG A 93 -9.73 25.96 23.45
CA ARG A 93 -11.19 25.76 23.29
C ARG A 93 -11.54 24.81 22.15
N LEU A 94 -10.62 24.57 21.22
CA LEU A 94 -10.88 23.74 20.05
C LEU A 94 -10.89 22.26 20.44
N PRO A 95 -12.00 21.53 20.22
CA PRO A 95 -12.09 20.12 20.62
C PRO A 95 -11.17 19.20 19.82
N ILE A 96 -10.63 19.67 18.69
CA ILE A 96 -9.66 18.97 17.84
C ILE A 96 -8.23 19.03 18.38
N VAL A 97 -7.93 19.95 19.29
CA VAL A 97 -6.60 20.12 19.90
C VAL A 97 -6.47 19.16 21.08
N GLN A 98 -5.33 18.47 21.14
CA GLN A 98 -4.97 17.57 22.24
C GLN A 98 -4.03 18.27 23.24
N ASN A 99 -3.02 18.99 22.74
CA ASN A 99 -2.06 19.69 23.56
C ASN A 99 -1.44 20.87 22.78
N VAL A 100 -1.10 21.94 23.49
CA VAL A 100 -0.39 23.10 22.95
C VAL A 100 0.88 23.30 23.77
N GLN A 101 2.03 23.17 23.12
CA GLN A 101 3.33 23.47 23.72
C GLN A 101 3.90 24.75 23.13
N HIS A 102 4.31 25.66 24.01
CA HIS A 102 5.01 26.85 23.61
C HIS A 102 6.52 26.56 23.50
N GLU A 103 7.09 26.81 22.34
CA GLU A 103 8.51 26.71 22.06
C GLU A 103 9.09 28.11 21.88
N SER A 104 9.98 28.51 22.80
CA SER A 104 10.68 29.79 22.72
C SER A 104 11.76 29.78 21.64
N SER A 105 12.16 30.96 21.15
CA SER A 105 13.26 31.11 20.19
C SER A 105 14.55 30.41 20.63
N ASP A 106 14.88 30.44 21.92
CA ASP A 106 16.05 29.74 22.49
C ASP A 106 15.91 28.21 22.42
N GLN A 107 14.71 27.68 22.67
CA GLN A 107 14.43 26.25 22.57
C GLN A 107 14.47 25.78 21.12
N ALA A 108 13.86 26.56 20.21
CA ALA A 108 13.91 26.30 18.77
C ALA A 108 15.36 26.29 18.26
N TYR A 109 16.20 27.22 18.71
CA TYR A 109 17.62 27.26 18.36
C TYR A 109 18.41 26.05 18.87
N LYS A 110 18.10 25.55 20.08
CA LYS A 110 18.70 24.31 20.59
C LYS A 110 18.35 23.12 19.71
N HIS A 111 17.07 22.92 19.38
CA HIS A 111 16.63 21.85 18.49
C HIS A 111 17.26 21.98 17.09
N TYR A 112 17.40 23.20 16.58
CA TYR A 112 18.10 23.46 15.32
C TYR A 112 19.57 23.00 15.38
N LYS A 113 20.31 23.35 16.44
CA LYS A 113 21.70 22.91 16.63
C LYS A 113 21.82 21.40 16.79
N GLU A 114 20.87 20.75 17.46
CA GLU A 114 20.86 19.29 17.61
C GLU A 114 20.66 18.58 16.26
N GLN A 115 19.86 19.15 15.36
CA GLN A 115 19.58 18.54 14.05
C GLN A 115 20.61 18.90 12.98
N PHE A 116 21.15 20.13 13.02
CA PHE A 116 21.96 20.70 11.95
C PHE A 116 23.37 21.09 12.39
N GLY A 117 23.77 20.87 13.63
CA GLY A 117 25.04 21.31 14.20
C GLY A 117 26.29 20.86 13.44
N ASP A 118 26.25 19.69 12.80
CA ASP A 118 27.34 19.11 12.01
C ASP A 118 27.30 19.51 10.53
N THR A 119 26.34 20.35 10.13
CA THR A 119 26.17 20.76 8.74
C THR A 119 26.69 22.18 8.52
N PRO A 120 27.13 22.54 7.29
CA PRO A 120 27.62 23.89 6.97
C PRO A 120 26.61 25.02 7.23
N ILE A 121 25.33 24.66 7.41
CA ILE A 121 24.25 25.62 7.67
C ILE A 121 24.11 25.99 9.15
N ALA A 122 24.75 25.28 10.08
CA ALA A 122 24.63 25.48 11.53
C ALA A 122 24.91 26.91 12.01
N GLY A 123 25.77 27.65 11.30
CA GLY A 123 26.17 29.03 11.63
C GLY A 123 25.38 30.12 10.90
N LEU A 124 24.43 29.76 10.02
CA LEU A 124 23.66 30.72 9.23
C LEU A 124 22.52 31.38 10.01
N VAL A 125 22.14 30.80 11.15
CA VAL A 125 20.99 31.25 11.95
C VAL A 125 21.45 31.63 13.35
N THR A 126 21.05 32.81 13.82
CA THR A 126 21.27 33.26 15.19
C THR A 126 20.02 33.04 16.06
N PRO A 127 20.12 32.94 17.40
CA PRO A 127 18.97 32.67 18.27
C PRO A 127 17.82 33.68 18.11
N ASP A 128 18.15 34.93 17.83
CA ASP A 128 17.21 36.05 17.61
C ASP A 128 16.51 36.00 16.25
N GLN A 129 16.99 35.16 15.32
CA GLN A 129 16.35 34.91 14.02
C GLN A 129 15.36 33.73 14.08
N MET A 130 15.34 32.95 15.16
CA MET A 130 14.41 31.82 15.30
C MET A 130 13.03 32.33 15.73
N PRO A 131 11.96 32.07 14.95
CA PRO A 131 10.62 32.43 15.35
C PRO A 131 10.18 31.61 16.56
N GLU A 132 9.48 32.26 17.47
CA GLU A 132 8.74 31.57 18.53
C GLU A 132 7.57 30.81 17.92
N SER A 133 7.22 29.64 18.46
CA SER A 133 6.11 28.86 17.90
C SER A 133 5.25 28.15 18.94
N PHE A 134 3.99 27.94 18.59
CA PHE A 134 3.13 26.98 19.29
C PHE A 134 3.11 25.65 18.53
N ARG A 135 3.55 24.59 19.18
CA ARG A 135 3.44 23.21 18.71
C ARG A 135 2.11 22.62 19.19
N VAL A 136 1.17 22.51 18.27
CA VAL A 136 -0.19 22.04 18.51
C VAL A 136 -0.28 20.57 18.11
N LYS A 137 -0.49 19.68 19.08
CA LYS A 137 -0.82 18.28 18.82
C LYS A 137 -2.32 18.15 18.63
N LEU A 138 -2.74 17.56 17.51
CA LEU A 138 -4.15 17.32 17.20
C LEU A 138 -4.59 15.93 17.63
N LYS A 139 -5.85 15.79 18.08
CA LYS A 139 -6.47 14.48 18.35
C LYS A 139 -6.62 13.65 17.08
N ASP A 140 -6.94 14.32 15.98
CA ASP A 140 -6.95 13.76 14.65
C ASP A 140 -5.98 14.57 13.79
N PRO A 141 -4.79 14.01 13.48
CA PRO A 141 -3.81 14.68 12.66
C PRO A 141 -4.43 15.13 11.34
N THR A 142 -5.31 14.34 10.71
CA THR A 142 -5.87 14.66 9.37
C THR A 142 -6.65 15.99 9.29
N LYS A 143 -7.00 16.60 10.43
CA LYS A 143 -7.78 17.85 10.51
C LYS A 143 -6.95 19.13 10.63
N TYR A 144 -5.66 19.10 10.33
CA TYR A 144 -4.80 20.29 10.42
C TYR A 144 -5.24 21.46 9.56
N GLU A 145 -5.88 21.20 8.41
CA GLU A 145 -6.37 22.26 7.52
C GLU A 145 -7.32 23.21 8.24
N VAL A 146 -8.03 22.73 9.28
CA VAL A 146 -8.88 23.56 10.14
C VAL A 146 -8.05 24.55 10.96
N ILE A 147 -6.88 24.14 11.48
CA ILE A 147 -5.96 25.02 12.20
C ILE A 147 -5.26 25.98 11.21
N LYS A 148 -4.77 25.46 10.10
CA LYS A 148 -4.12 26.27 9.06
C LYS A 148 -5.04 27.39 8.58
N SER A 149 -6.27 27.05 8.18
CA SER A 149 -7.24 28.06 7.74
C SER A 149 -7.68 29.04 8.85
N ALA A 150 -7.80 28.60 10.10
CA ALA A 150 -8.25 29.46 11.20
C ALA A 150 -7.18 30.45 11.71
N PHE A 151 -5.89 30.09 11.59
CA PHE A 151 -4.79 30.84 12.21
C PHE A 151 -3.80 31.45 11.23
N SER A 152 -3.71 30.99 9.97
CA SER A 152 -2.74 31.53 8.99
C SER A 152 -2.92 33.01 8.66
N GLU A 153 -4.15 33.53 8.72
CA GLU A 153 -4.45 34.94 8.40
C GLU A 153 -4.46 35.85 9.64
N ARG A 154 -4.14 35.31 10.83
CA ARG A 154 -4.25 36.06 12.09
C ARG A 154 -3.09 37.06 12.26
N PRO A 155 -3.35 38.27 12.78
CA PRO A 155 -2.28 39.24 13.06
C PRO A 155 -1.27 38.69 14.06
N GLY A 156 0.03 38.75 13.72
CA GLY A 156 1.11 38.23 14.56
C GLY A 156 1.49 36.77 14.29
N VAL A 157 0.74 36.05 13.44
CA VAL A 157 1.13 34.74 12.92
C VAL A 157 1.88 34.94 11.61
N GLN A 158 3.08 34.36 11.51
CA GLN A 158 3.89 34.38 10.31
C GLN A 158 3.46 33.27 9.35
N GLU A 159 3.43 32.03 9.85
CA GLU A 159 3.13 30.85 9.06
C GLU A 159 2.57 29.75 9.96
N VAL A 160 1.58 29.02 9.46
CA VAL A 160 1.13 27.76 10.08
C VAL A 160 1.61 26.62 9.21
N GLN A 161 2.63 25.92 9.70
CA GLN A 161 3.26 24.83 8.97
C GLN A 161 2.86 23.48 9.56
N ASP A 162 2.48 22.56 8.69
CA ASP A 162 2.36 21.16 9.04
C ASP A 162 3.62 20.42 8.60
N GLN A 163 4.26 19.71 9.52
CA GLN A 163 5.44 18.91 9.19
C GLN A 163 5.11 17.74 8.24
N ARG A 164 3.82 17.45 8.02
CA ARG A 164 3.34 16.50 7.00
C ARG A 164 3.46 17.02 5.59
N ASP A 165 3.33 18.33 5.35
CA ASP A 165 3.41 18.90 4.00
C ASP A 165 4.75 18.52 3.33
N THR A 166 5.81 18.30 4.12
CA THR A 166 7.14 17.85 3.67
C THR A 166 7.19 16.38 3.26
N VAL A 167 6.45 15.50 3.95
CA VAL A 167 6.48 14.03 3.72
C VAL A 167 5.29 13.53 2.88
N GLU A 168 4.27 14.35 2.71
CA GLU A 168 3.06 14.05 1.93
C GLU A 168 3.35 13.74 0.45
N PRO A 169 4.22 14.49 -0.26
CA PRO A 169 4.61 14.15 -1.63
C PRO A 169 5.21 12.74 -1.75
N LEU A 170 6.00 12.32 -0.76
CA LEU A 170 6.57 10.97 -0.72
C LEU A 170 5.47 9.91 -0.55
N PHE A 171 4.53 10.12 0.38
CA PHE A 171 3.42 9.19 0.54
C PHE A 171 2.50 9.13 -0.69
N ASN A 172 2.29 10.25 -1.37
CA ASN A 172 1.52 10.31 -2.61
C ASN A 172 2.25 9.57 -3.74
N LEU A 173 3.57 9.69 -3.84
CA LEU A 173 4.38 8.91 -4.77
C LEU A 173 4.26 7.40 -4.50
N LEU A 174 4.42 6.98 -3.24
CA LEU A 174 4.28 5.57 -2.84
C LEU A 174 2.88 5.03 -3.15
N ASN A 175 1.83 5.83 -2.91
CA ASN A 175 0.47 5.46 -3.27
C ASN A 175 0.28 5.38 -4.79
N GLY A 176 0.87 6.31 -5.56
CA GLY A 176 0.87 6.28 -7.01
C GLY A 176 1.55 5.02 -7.57
N MET A 177 2.68 4.61 -7.00
CA MET A 177 3.34 3.35 -7.33
C MET A 177 2.47 2.13 -7.02
N ASN A 178 1.76 2.16 -5.89
CA ASN A 178 0.83 1.10 -5.53
C ASN A 178 -0.33 0.97 -6.54
N ILE A 179 -0.91 2.10 -6.96
CA ILE A 179 -1.95 2.14 -7.99
C ILE A 179 -1.41 1.61 -9.32
N ALA A 180 -0.21 2.01 -9.73
CA ALA A 180 0.43 1.50 -10.93
C ALA A 180 0.63 -0.03 -10.88
N ALA A 181 1.07 -0.56 -9.73
CA ALA A 181 1.20 -2.00 -9.52
C ALA A 181 -0.16 -2.73 -9.63
N LEU A 182 -1.24 -2.13 -9.10
CA LEU A 182 -2.60 -2.67 -9.25
C LEU A 182 -3.09 -2.68 -10.69
N VAL A 183 -2.75 -1.65 -11.49
CA VAL A 183 -3.07 -1.61 -12.93
C VAL A 183 -2.35 -2.73 -13.67
N VAL A 184 -1.05 -2.91 -13.43
CA VAL A 184 -0.27 -4.00 -14.03
C VAL A 184 -0.81 -5.35 -13.59
N MET A 185 -1.17 -5.50 -12.31
CA MET A 185 -1.81 -6.72 -11.79
C MET A 185 -3.13 -7.02 -12.51
N ALA A 186 -4.00 -6.03 -12.69
CA ALA A 186 -5.27 -6.20 -13.40
C ALA A 186 -5.06 -6.65 -14.85
N LEU A 187 -4.07 -6.07 -15.55
CA LEU A 187 -3.71 -6.49 -16.91
C LEU A 187 -3.18 -7.93 -16.92
N MET A 188 -2.28 -8.29 -16.01
CA MET A 188 -1.78 -9.67 -15.87
C MET A 188 -2.89 -10.67 -15.56
N LEU A 189 -3.88 -10.26 -14.75
CA LEU A 189 -5.04 -11.07 -14.43
C LEU A 189 -5.91 -11.35 -15.67
N LEU A 190 -6.12 -10.33 -16.51
CA LEU A 190 -6.82 -10.50 -17.79
C LEU A 190 -6.08 -11.45 -18.73
N VAL A 191 -4.75 -11.34 -18.81
CA VAL A 191 -3.90 -12.26 -19.58
C VAL A 191 -4.03 -13.69 -19.05
N ALA A 192 -3.94 -13.88 -17.73
CA ALA A 192 -4.10 -15.18 -17.09
C ALA A 192 -5.47 -15.80 -17.40
N LEU A 193 -6.55 -15.02 -17.30
CA LEU A 193 -7.90 -15.46 -17.67
C LEU A 193 -8.00 -15.92 -19.12
N MET A 194 -7.43 -15.13 -20.04
CA MET A 194 -7.44 -15.47 -21.47
C MET A 194 -6.67 -16.76 -21.74
N LEU A 195 -5.52 -16.95 -21.09
CA LEU A 195 -4.74 -18.18 -21.15
C LEU A 195 -5.50 -19.37 -20.58
N ILE A 196 -6.20 -19.22 -19.46
CA ILE A 196 -7.01 -20.29 -18.86
C ILE A 196 -8.11 -20.71 -19.82
N VAL A 197 -8.88 -19.76 -20.36
CA VAL A 197 -9.95 -20.04 -21.34
C VAL A 197 -9.41 -20.79 -22.55
N ASN A 198 -8.28 -20.35 -23.09
CA ASN A 198 -7.66 -20.99 -24.26
C ASN A 198 -7.15 -22.41 -23.93
N THR A 199 -6.48 -22.56 -22.78
CA THR A 199 -5.93 -23.84 -22.32
C THR A 199 -7.04 -24.86 -22.12
N VAL A 200 -8.12 -24.46 -21.45
CA VAL A 200 -9.29 -25.30 -21.22
C VAL A 200 -9.96 -25.69 -22.55
N ARG A 201 -10.07 -24.76 -23.50
CA ARG A 201 -10.62 -25.05 -24.84
C ARG A 201 -9.77 -26.08 -25.60
N VAL A 202 -8.45 -25.91 -25.61
CA VAL A 202 -7.52 -26.83 -26.27
C VAL A 202 -7.55 -28.21 -25.59
N SER A 203 -7.55 -28.25 -24.25
CA SER A 203 -7.67 -29.50 -23.48
C SER A 203 -8.98 -30.23 -23.81
N ALA A 204 -10.11 -29.51 -23.81
CA ALA A 204 -11.42 -30.08 -24.15
C ALA A 204 -11.47 -30.61 -25.60
N PHE A 205 -10.90 -29.89 -26.56
CA PHE A 205 -10.85 -30.33 -27.96
C PHE A 205 -10.01 -31.60 -28.13
N SER A 206 -8.87 -31.69 -27.46
CA SER A 206 -7.99 -32.87 -27.45
C SER A 206 -8.69 -34.12 -26.91
N ARG A 207 -9.60 -33.95 -25.96
CA ARG A 207 -10.41 -35.00 -25.31
C ARG A 207 -11.85 -35.12 -25.83
N ARG A 208 -12.15 -34.55 -27.01
CA ARG A 208 -13.52 -34.53 -27.55
C ARG A 208 -14.15 -35.92 -27.76
N ARG A 209 -13.33 -36.94 -28.07
CA ARG A 209 -13.81 -38.32 -28.25
C ARG A 209 -14.21 -38.95 -26.92
N GLU A 210 -13.38 -38.80 -25.89
CA GLU A 210 -13.65 -39.30 -24.53
C GLU A 210 -14.90 -38.64 -23.95
N THR A 211 -14.97 -37.31 -24.04
CA THR A 211 -16.14 -36.53 -23.57
C THR A 211 -17.41 -36.86 -24.36
N GLY A 212 -17.31 -37.18 -25.65
CA GLY A 212 -18.42 -37.67 -26.47
C GLY A 212 -18.93 -39.03 -26.00
N ILE A 213 -18.05 -40.00 -25.73
CA ILE A 213 -18.43 -41.32 -25.20
C ILE A 213 -19.09 -41.17 -23.82
N MET A 214 -18.51 -40.38 -22.91
CA MET A 214 -19.09 -40.12 -21.59
C MET A 214 -20.51 -39.56 -21.68
N ARG A 215 -20.78 -38.73 -22.69
CA ARG A 215 -22.11 -38.16 -22.90
C ARG A 215 -23.12 -39.18 -23.43
N LEU A 216 -22.69 -40.09 -24.30
CA LEU A 216 -23.54 -41.18 -24.82
C LEU A 216 -23.97 -42.16 -23.72
N VAL A 217 -23.15 -42.36 -22.69
CA VAL A 217 -23.50 -43.18 -21.50
C VAL A 217 -24.27 -42.41 -20.42
N GLY A 218 -24.72 -41.18 -20.71
CA GLY A 218 -25.58 -40.39 -19.82
C GLY A 218 -24.85 -39.63 -18.70
N ALA A 219 -23.54 -39.40 -18.80
CA ALA A 219 -22.83 -38.60 -17.81
C ALA A 219 -23.33 -37.15 -17.78
N SER A 220 -23.50 -36.58 -16.57
CA SER A 220 -23.91 -35.19 -16.41
C SER A 220 -22.87 -34.22 -16.97
N SER A 221 -23.30 -33.06 -17.46
CA SER A 221 -22.39 -32.04 -18.00
C SER A 221 -21.36 -31.57 -16.97
N PHE A 222 -21.72 -31.52 -15.69
CA PHE A 222 -20.78 -31.17 -14.62
C PHE A 222 -19.70 -32.24 -14.45
N TYR A 223 -20.07 -33.52 -14.51
CA TYR A 223 -19.10 -34.63 -14.43
C TYR A 223 -18.08 -34.59 -15.58
N ILE A 224 -18.54 -34.25 -16.80
CA ILE A 224 -17.67 -34.09 -17.98
C ILE A 224 -16.74 -32.87 -17.83
N GLN A 225 -17.18 -31.80 -17.17
CA GLN A 225 -16.42 -30.56 -17.00
C GLN A 225 -15.42 -30.58 -15.84
N MET A 226 -15.68 -31.38 -14.81
CA MET A 226 -14.93 -31.41 -13.56
C MET A 226 -13.40 -31.63 -13.73
N PRO A 227 -12.92 -32.53 -14.62
CA PRO A 227 -11.48 -32.70 -14.84
C PRO A 227 -10.79 -31.42 -15.33
N PHE A 228 -11.41 -30.69 -16.25
CA PHE A 228 -10.85 -29.45 -16.80
C PHE A 228 -10.86 -28.30 -15.78
N ILE A 229 -11.88 -28.23 -14.93
CA ILE A 229 -11.96 -27.25 -13.84
C ILE A 229 -10.85 -27.54 -12.81
N LEU A 230 -10.64 -28.80 -12.47
CA LEU A 230 -9.57 -29.21 -11.54
C LEU A 230 -8.17 -28.98 -12.14
N GLU A 231 -7.96 -29.22 -13.44
CA GLU A 231 -6.70 -28.87 -14.12
C GLU A 231 -6.38 -27.38 -13.94
N ALA A 232 -7.36 -26.50 -14.20
CA ALA A 232 -7.20 -25.06 -14.03
C ALA A 232 -7.01 -24.66 -12.56
N ALA A 233 -7.76 -25.27 -11.62
CA ALA A 233 -7.65 -25.00 -10.20
C ALA A 233 -6.26 -25.39 -9.64
N ILE A 234 -5.70 -26.52 -10.08
CA ILE A 234 -4.37 -26.98 -9.66
C ILE A 234 -3.28 -26.10 -10.26
N ALA A 235 -3.38 -25.72 -11.54
CA ALA A 235 -2.45 -24.78 -12.16
C ALA A 235 -2.48 -23.42 -11.43
N GLY A 236 -3.68 -22.96 -11.06
CA GLY A 236 -3.90 -21.78 -10.24
C GLY A 236 -3.26 -21.86 -8.86
N LEU A 237 -3.48 -22.97 -8.16
CA LEU A 237 -2.92 -23.22 -6.84
C LEU A 237 -1.39 -23.27 -6.87
N LEU A 238 -0.80 -23.93 -7.87
CA LEU A 238 0.65 -23.94 -8.07
C LEU A 238 1.18 -22.51 -8.31
N GLY A 239 0.50 -21.73 -9.14
CA GLY A 239 0.82 -20.31 -9.34
C GLY A 239 0.75 -19.51 -8.03
N ALA A 240 -0.27 -19.74 -7.21
CA ALA A 240 -0.44 -19.09 -5.91
C ALA A 240 0.65 -19.47 -4.91
N VAL A 241 1.07 -20.74 -4.88
CA VAL A 241 2.20 -21.20 -4.07
C VAL A 241 3.48 -20.51 -4.51
N PHE A 242 3.74 -20.41 -5.82
CA PHE A 242 4.88 -19.65 -6.35
C PHE A 242 4.80 -18.17 -5.96
N ALA A 243 3.61 -17.54 -6.03
CA ALA A 243 3.42 -16.17 -5.57
C ALA A 243 3.75 -16.01 -4.08
N CYS A 244 3.31 -16.95 -3.24
CA CYS A 244 3.63 -16.96 -1.80
C CYS A 244 5.14 -17.04 -1.56
N VAL A 245 5.85 -17.88 -2.31
CA VAL A 245 7.32 -17.98 -2.26
C VAL A 245 7.97 -16.66 -2.68
N LEU A 246 7.48 -16.02 -3.74
CA LEU A 246 7.97 -14.71 -4.18
C LEU A 246 7.73 -13.62 -3.13
N ILE A 247 6.58 -13.62 -2.44
CA ILE A 247 6.26 -12.65 -1.39
C ILE A 247 7.16 -12.85 -0.17
N VAL A 248 7.28 -14.09 0.33
CA VAL A 248 8.09 -14.42 1.50
C VAL A 248 9.58 -14.22 1.21
N GLY A 249 10.06 -14.72 0.08
CA GLY A 249 11.44 -14.53 -0.38
C GLY A 249 11.74 -13.05 -0.65
N GLY A 250 10.80 -12.32 -1.23
CA GLY A 250 10.89 -10.88 -1.47
C GLY A 250 11.07 -10.11 -0.15
N LYS A 251 10.25 -10.41 0.86
CA LYS A 251 10.42 -9.81 2.20
C LYS A 251 11.77 -10.15 2.81
N TRP A 252 12.16 -11.42 2.81
CA TRP A 252 13.38 -11.86 3.48
C TRP A 252 14.63 -11.24 2.83
N VAL A 253 14.73 -11.27 1.50
CA VAL A 253 15.89 -10.75 0.76
C VAL A 253 15.88 -9.22 0.64
N LEU A 254 14.80 -8.63 0.14
CA LEU A 254 14.78 -7.19 -0.16
C LEU A 254 14.60 -6.36 1.11
N ILE A 255 13.72 -6.77 2.03
CA ILE A 255 13.40 -5.96 3.22
C ILE A 255 14.42 -6.23 4.32
N ASN A 256 14.48 -7.46 4.83
CA ASN A 256 15.30 -7.74 6.02
C ASN A 256 16.80 -7.65 5.74
N ASN A 257 17.26 -8.15 4.58
CA ASN A 257 18.69 -8.25 4.31
C ASN A 257 19.28 -7.03 3.58
N TRP A 258 18.47 -6.28 2.82
CA TRP A 258 18.95 -5.15 2.02
C TRP A 258 18.47 -3.80 2.55
N LEU A 259 17.15 -3.61 2.72
CA LEU A 259 16.58 -2.32 3.15
C LEU A 259 16.78 -2.04 4.65
N ALA A 260 16.49 -3.01 5.52
CA ALA A 260 16.57 -2.84 6.97
C ALA A 260 18.00 -2.60 7.47
N ALA A 261 19.00 -3.15 6.78
CA ALA A 261 20.41 -2.90 7.07
C ALA A 261 20.86 -1.47 6.70
N ARG A 262 20.18 -0.81 5.75
CA ARG A 262 20.54 0.52 5.24
C ARG A 262 19.66 1.65 5.80
N ILE A 263 18.44 1.35 6.21
CA ILE A 263 17.45 2.35 6.64
C ILE A 263 16.92 1.95 8.03
N GLN A 264 17.67 2.31 9.07
CA GLN A 264 17.29 2.07 10.47
C GLN A 264 16.17 2.99 10.98
N VAL A 265 15.84 4.04 10.20
CA VAL A 265 14.82 5.04 10.57
C VAL A 265 13.39 4.54 10.29
N ILE A 266 13.22 3.50 9.46
CA ILE A 266 11.90 2.98 9.07
C ILE A 266 11.62 1.67 9.82
N GLN A 267 10.52 1.62 10.57
CA GLN A 267 9.97 0.37 11.06
C GLN A 267 9.24 -0.35 9.92
N PHE A 268 9.85 -1.44 9.44
CA PHE A 268 9.26 -2.31 8.45
C PHE A 268 8.19 -3.22 9.06
N ILE A 269 7.20 -3.60 8.25
CA ILE A 269 6.06 -4.38 8.72
C ILE A 269 6.47 -5.77 9.22
N GLY A 270 5.81 -6.21 10.30
CA GLY A 270 6.01 -7.51 10.94
C GLY A 270 5.67 -8.69 10.03
N TRP A 271 6.09 -9.90 10.42
CA TRP A 271 5.72 -11.12 9.69
C TRP A 271 4.21 -11.40 9.73
N ASP A 272 3.50 -10.81 10.67
CA ASP A 272 2.05 -10.96 10.84
C ASP A 272 1.26 -10.50 9.60
N SER A 273 1.57 -9.32 9.05
CA SER A 273 0.92 -8.85 7.81
C SER A 273 1.20 -9.76 6.62
N VAL A 274 2.38 -10.38 6.55
CA VAL A 274 2.69 -11.36 5.48
C VAL A 274 1.85 -12.60 5.65
N VAL A 275 1.85 -13.19 6.85
CA VAL A 275 1.08 -14.40 7.15
C VAL A 275 -0.42 -14.17 6.96
N ALA A 276 -0.93 -12.96 7.21
CA ALA A 276 -2.33 -12.61 6.95
C ALA A 276 -2.69 -12.60 5.45
N VAL A 277 -1.76 -12.24 4.56
CA VAL A 277 -1.99 -12.15 3.11
C VAL A 277 -1.90 -13.51 2.41
N LEU A 278 -1.08 -14.45 2.90
CA LEU A 278 -0.86 -15.75 2.23
C LEU A 278 -2.14 -16.59 2.03
N PRO A 279 -3.03 -16.77 3.04
CA PRO A 279 -4.27 -17.52 2.87
C PRO A 279 -5.17 -16.91 1.80
N LEU A 280 -5.23 -15.57 1.74
CA LEU A 280 -6.00 -14.85 0.74
C LEU A 280 -5.47 -15.11 -0.67
N VAL A 281 -4.14 -15.06 -0.86
CA VAL A 281 -3.48 -15.36 -2.13
C VAL A 281 -3.76 -16.80 -2.59
N LEU A 282 -3.64 -17.77 -1.69
CA LEU A 282 -3.91 -19.18 -1.99
C LEU A 282 -5.39 -19.41 -2.34
N LEU A 283 -6.31 -18.79 -1.59
CA LEU A 283 -7.74 -18.90 -1.83
C LEU A 283 -8.11 -18.33 -3.21
N ILE A 284 -7.63 -17.13 -3.53
CA ILE A 284 -7.90 -16.48 -4.82
C ILE A 284 -7.30 -17.31 -5.95
N GLY A 285 -6.05 -17.78 -5.80
CA GLY A 285 -5.37 -18.57 -6.83
C GLY A 285 -5.99 -19.94 -7.08
N LEU A 286 -6.70 -20.52 -6.10
CA LEU A 286 -7.48 -21.74 -6.29
C LEU A 286 -8.84 -21.45 -6.95
N LEU A 287 -9.59 -20.50 -6.39
CA LEU A 287 -10.98 -20.25 -6.78
C LEU A 287 -11.11 -19.53 -8.13
N MET A 288 -10.26 -18.54 -8.39
CA MET A 288 -10.40 -17.70 -9.56
C MET A 288 -10.18 -18.47 -10.87
N PRO A 289 -9.14 -19.31 -11.02
CA PRO A 289 -8.96 -20.15 -12.21
C PRO A 289 -10.05 -21.22 -12.36
N ALA A 290 -10.52 -21.80 -11.25
CA ALA A 290 -11.62 -22.76 -11.26
C ALA A 290 -12.92 -22.13 -11.79
N LEU A 291 -13.26 -20.93 -11.30
CA LEU A 291 -14.42 -20.17 -11.77
C LEU A 291 -14.28 -19.78 -13.24
N ALA A 292 -13.11 -19.29 -13.65
CA ALA A 292 -12.82 -18.93 -15.04
C ALA A 292 -13.01 -20.13 -15.98
N ALA A 293 -12.48 -21.30 -15.61
CA ALA A 293 -12.64 -22.53 -16.36
C ALA A 293 -14.10 -22.98 -16.43
N PHE A 294 -14.83 -22.91 -15.31
CA PHE A 294 -16.25 -23.24 -15.26
C PHE A 294 -17.09 -22.37 -16.22
N PHE A 295 -16.90 -21.05 -16.21
CA PHE A 295 -17.60 -20.14 -17.12
C PHE A 295 -17.23 -20.37 -18.58
N ALA A 296 -15.94 -20.63 -18.85
CA ALA A 296 -15.48 -20.96 -20.20
C ALA A 296 -16.17 -22.23 -20.74
N LEU A 297 -16.14 -23.32 -19.97
CA LEU A 297 -16.74 -24.59 -20.36
C LEU A 297 -18.25 -24.48 -20.55
N ARG A 298 -18.96 -23.77 -19.66
CA ARG A 298 -20.41 -23.56 -19.77
C ARG A 298 -20.79 -22.79 -21.03
N LYS A 299 -19.94 -21.86 -21.49
CA LYS A 299 -20.16 -21.08 -22.71
C LYS A 299 -19.84 -21.87 -23.98
N TYR A 300 -18.79 -22.69 -23.98
CA TYR A 300 -18.27 -23.35 -25.19
C TYR A 300 -18.65 -24.83 -25.36
N LEU A 301 -19.09 -25.54 -24.31
CA LEU A 301 -19.54 -26.94 -24.39
C LEU A 301 -21.08 -27.09 -24.49
N LYS A 302 -21.82 -26.00 -24.72
CA LYS A 302 -23.23 -26.07 -25.14
C LYS A 302 -23.32 -26.52 -26.62
N VAL A 303 -23.08 -27.81 -26.87
CA VAL A 303 -23.60 -28.57 -28.01
C VAL A 303 -23.99 -29.92 -27.47
#